data_AF-A0A946ZRF3-F1
#
_entry.id   AF-A0A946ZRF3-F1
#
_cell.length_a   1.000
_cell.length_b   1.000
_cell.length_c   1.000
_cell.angle_alpha   90.00
_cell.angle_beta   90.00
_cell.angle_gamma   90.00
#
_symmetry.space_group_name_H-M   'P 1'
#
loop_
_entity.id
_entity.type
_entity.pdbx_description
1 polymer ?
#
loop_
_entity_poly.entity_id
_entity_poly.type
_entity_poly.pdbx_seq_one_letter_code
_entity_poly.pdbx_strand_id
1 'polypeptide(L)'
;MKKIFSSLIFIAMGCLVQAQESDCMLGLGGSNTETIVQVFQLNEEQIGQLKEWQAELSMTNKVYQEDIRILFDTHPQSTTKELEELANKYRVLKDQILENARAYDIKMLKLFNPKQYERYIELCASARRIPYKVVPQPFPVKDPE
;
A
#
# COMPACT_ATOMS: atom_id res chain seq x y z
N MET A 1 -43.03 20.34 14.55
CA MET A 1 -42.24 20.78 13.37
C MET A 1 -40.76 21.02 13.68
N LYS A 2 -40.38 21.76 14.75
CA LYS A 2 -38.97 22.00 15.14
C LYS A 2 -38.12 20.72 15.36
N LYS A 3 -38.69 19.66 15.95
CA LYS A 3 -37.99 18.40 16.22
C LYS A 3 -37.71 17.56 14.96
N ILE A 4 -38.54 17.69 13.91
CA ILE A 4 -38.37 16.96 12.64
C ILE A 4 -37.26 17.63 11.81
N PHE A 5 -37.21 18.96 11.79
CA PHE A 5 -36.12 19.71 11.16
C PHE A 5 -34.76 19.46 11.82
N SER A 6 -34.72 19.31 13.14
CA SER A 6 -33.49 18.99 13.88
C SER A 6 -32.95 17.58 13.57
N SER A 7 -33.81 16.65 13.18
CA SER A 7 -33.42 15.27 12.86
C SER A 7 -32.90 15.12 11.42
N LEU A 8 -33.45 15.92 10.49
CA LEU A 8 -32.99 15.97 9.08
C LEU A 8 -31.58 16.59 8.95
N ILE A 9 -31.21 17.53 9.81
CA ILE A 9 -29.87 18.16 9.82
C ILE A 9 -28.78 17.17 10.23
N PHE A 10 -29.06 16.27 11.18
CA PHE A 10 -28.09 15.25 11.61
C PHE A 10 -27.84 14.16 10.55
N ILE A 11 -28.85 13.82 9.74
CA ILE A 11 -28.73 12.83 8.66
C ILE A 11 -27.97 13.42 7.47
N ALA A 12 -28.16 14.71 7.15
CA ALA A 12 -27.44 15.38 6.07
C ALA A 12 -25.93 15.57 6.37
N MET A 13 -25.54 15.69 7.64
CA MET A 13 -24.14 15.87 8.05
C MET A 13 -23.32 14.57 7.97
N GLY A 14 -23.97 13.39 8.04
CA GLY A 14 -23.30 12.08 7.98
C GLY A 14 -22.79 11.68 6.58
N CYS A 15 -23.29 12.30 5.51
CA CYS A 15 -22.92 11.96 4.14
C CYS A 15 -21.61 12.59 3.64
N LEU A 16 -21.04 13.56 4.37
CA LEU A 16 -19.81 14.25 3.95
C LEU A 16 -18.54 13.61 4.51
N VAL A 17 -18.65 12.67 5.45
CA VAL A 17 -17.51 11.91 5.95
C VAL A 17 -17.33 10.68 5.06
N GLN A 18 -16.84 10.91 3.83
CA GLN A 18 -16.23 9.79 3.09
C GLN A 18 -14.92 9.47 3.81
N ALA A 19 -14.95 8.44 4.66
CA ALA A 19 -13.76 7.93 5.30
C ALA A 19 -12.74 7.52 4.22
N GLN A 20 -11.66 8.30 4.08
CA GLN A 20 -10.49 7.89 3.31
C GLN A 20 -9.83 6.77 4.11
N GLU A 21 -10.17 5.53 3.80
CA GLU A 21 -9.66 4.40 4.55
C GLU A 21 -8.51 3.75 3.78
N SER A 22 -7.34 3.85 4.41
CA SER A 22 -6.03 3.25 4.09
C SER A 22 -5.14 3.94 3.04
N ASP A 23 -3.84 3.69 3.22
CA ASP A 23 -2.78 4.25 2.38
C ASP A 23 -2.88 3.75 0.94
N CYS A 24 -2.36 4.56 0.02
CA CYS A 24 -2.23 4.24 -1.39
C CYS A 24 -0.96 3.44 -1.64
N MET A 25 -1.05 2.12 -1.51
CA MET A 25 0.06 1.26 -1.91
C MET A 25 0.25 1.32 -3.44
N LEU A 26 1.50 1.41 -3.88
CA LEU A 26 1.85 1.26 -5.30
C LEU A 26 1.66 -0.19 -5.74
N GLY A 27 1.83 -1.14 -4.81
CA GLY A 27 1.58 -2.55 -5.04
C GLY A 27 2.78 -3.29 -5.62
N LEU A 28 4.01 -2.87 -5.30
CA LEU A 28 5.23 -3.48 -5.80
C LEU A 28 5.32 -4.97 -5.42
N GLY A 29 4.81 -5.38 -4.25
CA GLY A 29 4.76 -6.79 -3.83
C GLY A 29 3.70 -7.67 -4.51
N GLY A 30 2.91 -7.12 -5.45
CA GLY A 30 1.87 -7.85 -6.17
C GLY A 30 2.29 -8.29 -7.57
N SER A 31 1.37 -8.93 -8.30
CA SER A 31 1.56 -9.41 -9.67
C SER A 31 1.37 -8.34 -10.75
N ASN A 32 1.41 -7.05 -10.39
CA ASN A 32 1.01 -5.94 -11.26
C ASN A 32 2.22 -5.21 -11.89
N THR A 33 3.35 -5.90 -12.06
CA THR A 33 4.61 -5.31 -12.53
C THR A 33 4.43 -4.59 -13.86
N GLU A 34 3.84 -5.25 -14.86
CA GLU A 34 3.62 -4.64 -16.18
C GLU A 34 2.72 -3.40 -16.10
N THR A 35 1.71 -3.43 -15.23
CA THR A 35 0.81 -2.28 -15.02
C THR A 35 1.57 -1.08 -14.44
N ILE A 36 2.43 -1.31 -13.44
CA ILE A 36 3.25 -0.23 -12.85
C ILE A 36 4.17 0.37 -13.93
N VAL A 37 4.83 -0.48 -14.71
CA VAL A 37 5.72 -0.04 -15.81
C VAL A 37 4.98 0.81 -16.82
N GLN A 38 3.79 0.38 -17.25
CA GLN A 38 3.02 1.06 -18.30
C GLN A 38 2.37 2.36 -17.80
N VAL A 39 1.73 2.33 -16.64
CA VAL A 39 0.99 3.47 -16.09
C VAL A 39 1.93 4.62 -15.74
N PHE A 40 3.10 4.30 -15.16
CA PHE A 40 4.09 5.30 -14.76
C PHE A 40 5.19 5.51 -15.80
N GLN A 41 5.12 4.82 -16.95
CA GLN A 41 6.08 4.97 -18.05
C GLN A 41 7.53 4.90 -17.55
N LEU A 42 7.84 3.83 -16.81
CA LEU A 42 9.16 3.67 -16.19
C LEU A 42 10.26 3.55 -17.25
N ASN A 43 11.41 4.17 -16.99
CA ASN A 43 12.60 4.00 -17.83
C ASN A 43 13.34 2.68 -17.51
N GLU A 44 14.36 2.33 -18.28
CA GLU A 44 15.09 1.07 -18.11
C GLU A 44 15.73 0.90 -16.73
N GLU A 45 16.28 1.98 -16.17
CA GLU A 45 16.87 1.97 -14.82
C GLU A 45 15.81 1.70 -13.75
N GLN A 46 14.68 2.42 -13.82
CA GLN A 46 13.54 2.24 -12.93
C GLN A 46 12.94 0.83 -13.05
N ILE A 47 12.88 0.25 -14.25
CA ILE A 47 12.44 -1.13 -14.48
C ILE A 47 13.41 -2.14 -13.85
N GLY A 48 14.72 -1.90 -13.95
CA GLY A 48 15.74 -2.72 -13.31
C GLY A 48 15.57 -2.73 -11.79
N GLN A 49 15.46 -1.55 -11.17
CA GLN A 49 15.23 -1.39 -9.73
C GLN A 49 13.91 -2.03 -9.29
N LEU A 50 12.83 -1.86 -10.06
CA LEU A 50 11.54 -2.49 -9.77
C LEU A 50 11.67 -4.03 -9.67
N LYS A 51 12.31 -4.67 -10.65
CA LYS A 51 12.48 -6.13 -10.68
C LYS A 51 13.36 -6.64 -9.54
N GLU A 52 14.46 -5.95 -9.26
CA GLU A 52 15.37 -6.28 -8.16
C GLU A 52 14.63 -6.22 -6.82
N TRP A 53 13.96 -5.10 -6.54
CA TRP A 53 13.20 -4.91 -5.30
C TRP A 53 12.01 -5.85 -5.16
N GLN A 54 11.38 -6.25 -6.27
CA GLN A 54 10.35 -7.30 -6.24
C GLN A 54 10.92 -8.66 -5.82
N ALA A 55 12.10 -9.02 -6.33
CA ALA A 55 12.75 -10.26 -5.95
C ALA A 55 13.17 -10.25 -4.46
N GLU A 56 13.74 -9.15 -3.99
CA GLU A 56 14.10 -8.96 -2.57
C GLU A 56 12.86 -9.03 -1.65
N LEU A 57 11.79 -8.32 -2.00
CA LEU A 57 10.55 -8.32 -1.24
C LEU A 57 9.91 -9.72 -1.24
N SER A 58 9.94 -10.44 -2.36
CA SER A 58 9.46 -11.83 -2.43
C SER A 58 10.24 -12.75 -1.50
N MET A 59 11.56 -12.67 -1.49
CA MET A 59 12.41 -13.46 -0.59
C MET A 59 12.15 -13.14 0.88
N THR A 60 12.01 -11.85 1.21
CA THR A 60 11.68 -11.40 2.56
C THR A 60 10.31 -11.91 3.01
N ASN A 61 9.30 -11.82 2.13
CA ASN A 61 7.94 -12.25 2.44
C ASN A 61 7.80 -13.77 2.57
N LYS A 62 8.66 -14.58 1.93
CA LYS A 62 8.65 -16.04 2.10
C LYS A 62 8.93 -16.46 3.54
N VAL A 63 9.76 -15.73 4.27
CA VAL A 63 10.02 -16.01 5.70
C VAL A 63 8.74 -15.86 6.50
N TYR A 64 8.04 -14.74 6.35
CA TYR A 64 6.76 -14.50 7.04
C TYR A 64 5.66 -15.47 6.59
N GLN A 65 5.62 -15.86 5.32
CA GLN A 65 4.68 -16.87 4.83
C GLN A 65 4.92 -18.24 5.48
N GLU A 66 6.18 -18.61 5.67
CA GLU A 66 6.54 -19.83 6.39
C GLU A 66 6.19 -19.74 7.87
N ASP A 67 6.46 -18.61 8.52
CA ASP A 67 6.06 -18.37 9.92
C ASP A 67 4.54 -18.45 10.10
N ILE A 68 3.77 -17.93 9.13
CA ILE A 68 2.30 -18.05 9.11
C ILE A 68 1.92 -19.53 9.00
N ARG A 69 2.55 -20.30 8.10
CA ARG A 69 2.28 -21.74 7.95
C ARG A 69 2.54 -22.49 9.25
N ILE A 70 3.71 -22.29 9.85
CA ILE A 70 4.10 -22.89 11.14
C ILE A 70 3.10 -22.48 12.23
N LEU A 71 2.68 -21.22 12.27
CA LEU A 71 1.69 -20.73 13.23
C LEU A 71 0.37 -21.50 13.11
N PHE A 72 -0.17 -21.67 11.90
CA PHE A 72 -1.41 -22.43 11.69
C PHE A 72 -1.27 -23.93 12.01
N ASP A 73 -0.12 -24.52 11.69
CA ASP A 73 0.13 -25.95 11.90
C ASP A 73 0.34 -26.31 13.39
N THR A 74 0.87 -25.38 14.18
CA THR A 74 1.32 -25.65 15.55
C THR A 74 0.46 -25.01 16.64
N HIS A 75 -0.32 -23.99 16.32
CA HIS A 75 -1.14 -23.31 17.32
C HIS A 75 -2.41 -24.11 17.66
N PRO A 76 -2.77 -24.26 18.95
CA PRO A 76 -4.07 -24.80 19.35
C PRO A 76 -5.24 -24.00 18.75
N GLN A 77 -6.33 -24.68 18.40
CA GLN A 77 -7.49 -24.07 17.71
C GLN A 77 -8.83 -24.64 18.21
N SER A 78 -8.86 -25.25 19.39
CA SER A 78 -10.05 -25.97 19.89
C SER A 78 -10.99 -25.07 20.68
N THR A 79 -10.51 -23.92 21.16
CA THR A 79 -11.31 -22.97 21.96
C THR A 79 -11.32 -21.57 21.35
N THR A 80 -12.34 -20.78 21.68
CA THR A 80 -12.44 -19.38 21.25
C THR A 80 -11.21 -18.58 21.64
N LYS A 81 -10.70 -18.76 22.87
CA LYS A 81 -9.51 -18.07 23.35
C LYS A 81 -8.28 -18.40 22.50
N GLU A 82 -8.10 -19.66 22.16
CA GLU A 82 -6.98 -20.10 21.31
C GLU A 82 -7.11 -19.53 19.89
N LEU A 83 -8.31 -19.43 19.33
CA LEU A 83 -8.56 -18.80 18.04
C LEU A 83 -8.30 -17.29 18.05
N GLU A 84 -8.65 -16.60 19.14
CA GLU A 84 -8.33 -15.18 19.34
C GLU A 84 -6.82 -14.94 19.39
N GLU A 85 -6.09 -15.80 20.10
CA GLU A 85 -4.62 -15.74 20.18
C GLU A 85 -3.98 -16.02 18.81
N LEU A 86 -4.47 -17.02 18.07
CA LEU A 86 -4.04 -17.30 16.70
C LEU A 86 -4.26 -16.08 15.79
N ALA A 87 -5.45 -15.49 15.82
CA ALA A 87 -5.79 -14.32 15.00
C ALA A 87 -4.87 -13.13 15.30
N ASN A 88 -4.54 -12.90 16.57
CA ASN A 88 -3.61 -11.85 16.97
C ASN A 88 -2.19 -12.10 16.44
N LYS A 89 -1.67 -13.32 16.57
CA LYS A 89 -0.34 -13.69 16.05
C LYS A 89 -0.29 -13.58 14.53
N TYR A 90 -1.31 -14.07 13.84
CA TYR A 90 -1.43 -13.96 12.39
C TYR A 90 -1.47 -12.50 11.93
N ARG A 91 -2.22 -11.64 12.64
CA ARG A 91 -2.27 -10.20 12.35
C ARG A 91 -0.90 -9.55 12.44
N VAL A 92 -0.10 -9.87 13.47
CA VAL A 92 1.27 -9.32 13.60
C VAL A 92 2.14 -9.68 12.40
N LEU A 93 2.12 -10.94 11.95
CA LEU A 93 2.87 -11.38 10.77
C LEU A 93 2.39 -10.69 9.49
N LYS A 94 1.07 -10.52 9.34
CA LYS A 94 0.48 -9.78 8.22
C LYS A 94 0.88 -8.31 8.22
N ASP A 95 0.89 -7.67 9.38
CA ASP A 95 1.29 -6.26 9.53
C ASP A 95 2.77 -6.08 9.13
N GLN A 96 3.64 -7.05 9.44
CA GLN A 96 5.05 -7.04 8.99
C GLN A 96 5.19 -7.16 7.48
N ILE A 97 4.41 -8.02 6.83
CA ILE A 97 4.39 -8.14 5.35
C ILE A 97 3.95 -6.81 4.71
N LEU A 98 2.92 -6.16 5.28
CA LEU A 98 2.43 -4.87 4.78
C LEU A 98 3.46 -3.75 4.96
N GLU A 99 4.15 -3.69 6.09
CA GLU A 99 5.19 -2.69 6.34
C GLU A 99 6.37 -2.86 5.39
N ASN A 100 6.78 -4.10 5.11
CA ASN A 100 7.81 -4.38 4.11
C ASN A 100 7.40 -3.89 2.73
N ALA A 101 6.18 -4.22 2.28
CA ALA A 101 5.66 -3.76 1.00
C ALA A 101 5.61 -2.22 0.91
N ARG A 102 5.14 -1.55 1.98
CA ARG A 102 5.13 -0.08 2.10
C ARG A 102 6.53 0.50 1.95
N ALA A 103 7.55 -0.07 2.59
CA ALA A 103 8.91 0.42 2.48
C ALA A 103 9.44 0.39 1.04
N TYR A 104 9.15 -0.68 0.30
CA TYR A 104 9.54 -0.81 -1.11
C TYR A 104 8.71 0.07 -2.04
N ASP A 105 7.42 0.24 -1.80
CA ASP A 105 6.60 1.22 -2.53
C ASP A 105 7.19 2.64 -2.38
N ILE A 106 7.57 3.03 -1.16
CA ILE A 106 8.23 4.33 -0.90
C ILE A 106 9.58 4.44 -1.62
N LYS A 107 10.39 3.38 -1.65
CA LYS A 107 11.65 3.36 -2.42
C LYS A 107 11.38 3.63 -3.91
N MET A 108 10.38 2.97 -4.48
CA MET A 108 10.01 3.15 -5.89
C MET A 108 9.49 4.57 -6.17
N LEU A 109 8.61 5.09 -5.31
CA LEU A 109 8.08 6.44 -5.45
C LEU A 109 9.17 7.52 -5.37
N LYS A 110 10.26 7.28 -4.64
CA LYS A 110 11.42 8.19 -4.62
C LYS A 110 12.19 8.21 -5.94
N LEU A 111 12.14 7.14 -6.73
CA LEU A 111 12.73 7.13 -8.07
C LEU A 111 11.87 7.82 -9.12
N PHE A 112 10.60 8.10 -8.80
CA PHE A 112 9.72 8.77 -9.75
C PHE A 112 10.20 10.19 -10.02
N ASN A 113 10.10 10.61 -11.27
CA ASN A 113 10.19 12.01 -11.62
C ASN A 113 8.90 12.76 -11.20
N PRO A 114 8.86 14.10 -11.26
CA PRO A 114 7.70 14.87 -10.80
C PRO A 114 6.39 14.49 -11.49
N LYS A 115 6.41 14.19 -12.81
CA LYS A 115 5.21 13.80 -13.56
C LYS A 115 4.72 12.41 -13.16
N GLN A 116 5.63 11.47 -12.92
CA GLN A 116 5.28 10.13 -12.46
C GLN A 116 4.66 10.17 -11.06
N TYR A 117 5.20 11.00 -10.17
CA TYR A 117 4.68 11.16 -8.81
C TYR A 117 3.34 11.91 -8.78
N GLU A 118 3.17 12.93 -9.61
CA GLU A 118 1.87 13.60 -9.82
C GLU A 118 0.80 12.59 -10.30
N ARG A 119 1.14 11.75 -11.29
CA ARG A 119 0.26 10.69 -11.76
C ARG A 119 -0.15 9.72 -10.65
N TYR A 120 0.78 9.38 -9.76
CA TYR A 120 0.50 8.53 -8.60
C TYR A 120 -0.52 9.20 -7.66
N ILE A 121 -0.33 10.48 -7.33
CA ILE A 121 -1.25 11.25 -6.49
C ILE A 121 -2.66 11.29 -7.09
N GLU A 122 -2.78 11.55 -8.40
CA GLU A 122 -4.07 11.57 -9.11
C GLU A 122 -4.79 10.21 -9.00
N LEU A 123 -4.05 9.11 -9.21
CA LEU A 123 -4.60 7.77 -9.12
C LEU A 123 -5.06 7.45 -7.69
N CYS A 124 -4.26 7.82 -6.68
CA CYS A 124 -4.65 7.68 -5.28
C CYS A 124 -5.92 8.46 -4.95
N ALA A 125 -6.02 9.71 -5.41
CA ALA A 125 -7.21 10.52 -5.22
C ALA A 125 -8.45 9.89 -5.89
N SER A 126 -8.30 9.38 -7.12
CA SER A 126 -9.38 8.69 -7.83
C SER A 126 -9.85 7.41 -7.11
N ALA A 127 -8.92 6.73 -6.44
CA ALA A 127 -9.19 5.55 -5.63
C ALA A 127 -9.62 5.87 -4.18
N ARG A 128 -9.73 7.16 -3.82
CA ARG A 128 -10.01 7.66 -2.46
C ARG A 128 -9.02 7.13 -1.41
N ARG A 129 -7.75 7.01 -1.78
CA ARG A 129 -6.63 6.57 -0.93
C ARG A 129 -5.71 7.73 -0.55
N ILE A 130 -5.00 7.59 0.56
CA ILE A 130 -4.05 8.60 1.04
C ILE A 130 -2.67 8.31 0.40
N PRO A 131 -2.13 9.21 -0.45
CA PRO A 131 -0.82 8.98 -1.05
C PRO A 131 0.31 9.06 -0.02
N TYR A 132 1.30 8.18 -0.16
CA TYR A 132 2.58 8.34 0.53
C TYR A 132 3.27 9.64 0.11
N LYS A 133 3.66 10.45 1.10
CA LYS A 133 4.40 11.70 0.88
C LYS A 133 5.89 11.42 0.69
N VAL A 134 6.40 11.61 -0.51
CA VAL A 134 7.83 11.55 -0.82
C VAL A 134 8.30 12.77 -1.60
N VAL A 135 9.61 12.99 -1.63
CA VAL A 135 10.25 13.94 -2.56
C VAL A 135 10.66 13.15 -3.81
N PRO A 136 10.09 13.44 -5.00
CA PRO A 136 10.46 12.74 -6.24
C PRO A 136 11.86 13.16 -6.71
N GLN A 137 12.49 12.34 -7.53
CA GLN A 137 13.75 12.70 -8.18
C GLN A 137 13.52 13.85 -9.18
N PRO A 138 14.36 14.90 -9.18
CA PRO A 138 14.29 15.92 -10.21
C PRO A 138 14.63 15.32 -11.57
N PHE A 139 14.15 15.95 -12.65
CA PHE A 139 14.57 15.56 -13.99
C PHE A 139 16.10 15.70 -14.12
N PRO A 140 16.79 14.75 -14.78
CA PRO A 140 18.20 14.93 -15.08
C PRO A 140 18.38 16.22 -15.88
N VAL A 141 19.29 17.08 -15.41
CA VAL A 141 19.68 18.27 -16.15
C VAL A 141 20.40 17.79 -17.39
N LYS A 142 19.86 18.07 -18.58
CA LYS A 142 20.62 17.85 -19.81
C LYS A 142 21.84 18.76 -19.76
N ASP A 143 23.03 18.18 -19.84
CA ASP A 143 24.24 18.95 -20.12
C ASP A 143 24.04 19.70 -21.46
N PRO A 144 24.44 20.97 -21.56
CA PRO A 144 24.36 21.69 -22.82
C PRO A 144 25.25 20.98 -23.85
N GLU A 145 24.63 20.63 -25.00
CA GLU A 145 25.31 20.13 -26.20
C GLU A 145 26.31 21.13 -26.78
#